data_AF-A0AA40AH47-F1
#
_entry.id   AF-A0AA40AH47-F1
#
_cell.length_a   1.000
_cell.length_b   1.000
_cell.length_c   1.000
_cell.angle_alpha   90.00
_cell.angle_beta   90.00
_cell.angle_gamma   90.00
#
_symmetry.space_group_name_H-M   'P 1'
#
loop_
_entity.id
_entity.type
_entity.pdbx_description
1 polymer ?
#
loop_
_entity_poly.entity_id
_entity_poly.type
_entity_poly.pdbx_seq_one_letter_code
_entity_poly.pdbx_strand_id
1 'polypeptide(L)'
;MASSILYQNAAKTVLLLDLPRSVEESQVLSRALTPNAESPPPRLRRLMSALPPATPFPTPEPKDSSSAQQLQSPSAQLTELMTFAAAESALDDIKQSYDGPWYLPRVHPRAPSPGAEPEPRASPPPSLSTPPSPDPSTYHIPPNSHPLHGTIATHRSTLLSITTPASFDLILLDPPWPNRSAKRKRRGVGAYHTQDYARLRATLSLVPVASRLADDGLVAVWLTNSARAADLLLAPSGGLFAEWGVEVVGEWTWLKVTAHGDPVVGMHDATWRRPWERLLLARKKGTGRAPVGSKVVVTVPDVHSRKPSLRGVFEELLPPGYTGLEVFARHLTAGWHCWGDEVLLFQHQRHWVDMKLSG
;
A
#
# COMPACT_ATOMS: atom_id res chain seq x y z
N MET A 1 16.16 -10.17 -15.34
CA MET A 1 15.74 -8.80 -14.96
C MET A 1 16.07 -8.58 -13.50
N ALA A 2 16.31 -7.34 -13.07
CA ALA A 2 16.60 -7.03 -11.68
C ALA A 2 15.39 -7.28 -10.77
N SER A 3 15.65 -7.76 -9.56
CA SER A 3 14.67 -7.90 -8.47
C SER A 3 14.15 -6.54 -8.04
N SER A 4 12.90 -6.45 -7.55
CA SER A 4 12.40 -5.26 -6.87
C SER A 4 13.10 -4.99 -5.54
N ILE A 5 13.63 -6.03 -4.87
CA ILE A 5 14.43 -5.89 -3.66
C ILE A 5 15.85 -5.50 -4.07
N LEU A 6 16.23 -4.25 -3.78
CA LEU A 6 17.55 -3.69 -4.12
C LEU A 6 18.58 -3.96 -3.04
N TYR A 7 18.15 -3.89 -1.78
CA TYR A 7 18.96 -4.22 -0.61
C TYR A 7 18.08 -4.86 0.45
N GLN A 8 18.62 -5.87 1.14
CA GLN A 8 18.04 -6.45 2.34
C GLN A 8 19.18 -6.77 3.31
N ASN A 9 19.10 -6.30 4.54
CA ASN A 9 20.12 -6.63 5.55
C ASN A 9 20.02 -8.10 5.97
N ALA A 10 21.07 -8.64 6.60
CA ALA A 10 21.13 -10.05 6.98
C ALA A 10 20.01 -10.49 7.94
N ALA A 11 19.59 -9.57 8.83
CA ALA A 11 18.49 -9.80 9.76
C ALA A 11 17.09 -9.70 9.10
N LYS A 12 17.02 -9.27 7.83
CA LYS A 12 15.79 -9.02 7.07
C LYS A 12 14.84 -8.02 7.72
N THR A 13 15.36 -7.13 8.55
CA THR A 13 14.60 -6.08 9.24
C THR A 13 14.60 -4.77 8.46
N VAL A 14 15.54 -4.58 7.54
CA VAL A 14 15.64 -3.39 6.67
C VAL A 14 15.62 -3.83 5.21
N LEU A 15 14.78 -3.19 4.41
CA LEU A 15 14.60 -3.48 2.99
C LEU A 15 14.58 -2.19 2.18
N LEU A 16 15.42 -2.09 1.15
CA LEU A 16 15.25 -1.10 0.08
C LEU A 16 14.51 -1.76 -1.08
N LEU A 17 13.32 -1.27 -1.37
CA LEU A 17 12.41 -1.83 -2.36
C LEU A 17 12.13 -0.81 -3.48
N ASP A 18 12.31 -1.21 -4.73
CA ASP A 18 11.87 -0.44 -5.88
C ASP A 18 10.35 -0.54 -6.04
N LEU A 19 9.65 0.57 -5.82
CA LEU A 19 8.20 0.61 -5.75
C LEU A 19 7.53 0.22 -7.08
N PRO A 20 7.82 0.85 -8.23
CA PRO A 20 7.22 0.43 -9.50
C PRO A 20 7.52 -1.03 -9.84
N ARG A 21 8.77 -1.46 -9.66
CA ARG A 21 9.18 -2.83 -9.96
C ARG A 21 8.46 -3.86 -9.09
N SER A 22 8.23 -3.56 -7.80
CA SER A 22 7.47 -4.46 -6.92
C SER A 22 6.05 -4.71 -7.44
N VAL A 23 5.40 -3.68 -8.01
CA VAL A 23 4.07 -3.79 -8.62
C VAL A 23 4.13 -4.55 -9.95
N GLU A 24 5.16 -4.30 -10.78
CA GLU A 24 5.39 -5.05 -12.02
C GLU A 24 5.56 -6.56 -11.75
N GLU A 25 6.35 -6.91 -10.73
CA GLU A 25 6.59 -8.30 -10.32
C GLU A 25 5.32 -8.96 -9.76
N SER A 26 4.47 -8.21 -9.06
CA SER A 26 3.20 -8.75 -8.55
C SER A 26 2.21 -9.12 -9.65
N GLN A 27 2.40 -8.63 -10.89
CA GLN A 27 1.58 -9.00 -12.06
C GLN A 27 1.89 -10.39 -12.62
N VAL A 28 2.90 -11.09 -12.10
CA VAL A 28 3.31 -12.43 -12.54
C VAL A 28 3.15 -13.42 -11.37
N LEU A 29 2.83 -14.67 -11.66
CA LEU A 29 2.75 -15.72 -10.63
C LEU A 29 4.13 -15.97 -10.01
N SER A 30 4.23 -16.08 -8.68
CA SER A 30 5.51 -16.30 -7.97
C SER A 30 6.33 -17.47 -8.55
N ARG A 31 5.68 -18.58 -8.95
CA ARG A 31 6.36 -19.74 -9.58
C ARG A 31 7.10 -19.40 -10.87
N ALA A 32 6.60 -18.43 -11.64
CA ALA A 32 7.19 -18.00 -12.91
C ALA A 32 8.32 -16.96 -12.72
N LEU A 33 8.60 -16.55 -11.47
CA LEU A 33 9.72 -15.68 -11.12
C LEU A 33 10.92 -16.48 -10.60
N THR A 34 10.84 -17.81 -10.50
CA THR A 34 11.96 -18.65 -10.07
C THR A 34 12.99 -18.85 -11.20
N PRO A 35 14.30 -18.95 -10.89
CA PRO A 35 15.34 -19.13 -11.91
C PRO A 35 15.15 -20.37 -12.81
N ASN A 36 14.44 -21.38 -12.30
CA ASN A 36 14.19 -22.67 -12.96
C ASN A 36 12.79 -22.77 -13.60
N ALA A 37 12.07 -21.65 -13.76
CA ALA A 37 10.75 -21.70 -14.37
C ALA A 37 10.83 -22.22 -15.81
N GLU A 38 10.01 -23.24 -16.13
CA GLU A 38 9.97 -23.96 -17.43
C GLU A 38 9.61 -23.06 -18.62
N SER A 39 9.25 -21.79 -18.39
CA SER A 39 9.03 -20.80 -19.42
C SER A 39 9.45 -19.41 -18.90
N PRO A 40 10.20 -18.62 -19.69
CA PRO A 40 10.54 -17.26 -19.30
C PRO A 40 9.25 -16.47 -19.02
N PRO A 41 9.24 -15.56 -18.03
CA PRO A 41 8.05 -14.80 -17.73
C PRO A 41 7.58 -14.06 -19.00
N PRO A 42 6.26 -13.97 -19.25
CA PRO A 42 5.75 -13.17 -20.35
C PRO A 42 6.35 -11.76 -20.25
N ARG A 43 6.58 -11.10 -21.40
CA ARG A 43 7.20 -9.77 -21.49
C ARG A 43 6.73 -8.89 -20.33
N LEU A 44 7.61 -8.65 -19.35
CA LEU A 44 7.25 -7.83 -18.20
C LEU A 44 6.99 -6.42 -18.71
N ARG A 45 5.75 -5.99 -18.56
CA ARG A 45 5.33 -4.63 -18.86
C ARG A 45 5.95 -3.71 -17.82
N ARG A 46 6.32 -2.51 -18.25
CA ARG A 46 6.86 -1.50 -17.35
C ARG A 46 5.75 -0.57 -16.90
N LEU A 47 5.69 -0.31 -15.60
CA LEU A 47 4.70 0.58 -15.02
C LEU A 47 5.14 2.04 -15.22
N MET A 48 4.24 2.86 -15.75
CA MET A 48 4.46 4.29 -15.84
C MET A 48 4.49 4.91 -14.43
N SER A 49 5.54 5.68 -14.18
CA SER A 49 5.92 6.19 -12.86
C SER A 49 6.15 7.70 -12.90
N ALA A 50 5.99 8.37 -11.76
CA ALA A 50 6.36 9.77 -11.59
C ALA A 50 7.89 9.94 -11.54
N LEU A 51 8.39 11.14 -11.81
CA LEU A 51 9.80 11.44 -11.57
C LEU A 51 10.14 11.25 -10.07
N PRO A 52 11.29 10.64 -9.75
CA PRO A 52 11.69 10.47 -8.36
C PRO A 52 12.02 11.86 -7.77
N PRO A 53 11.59 12.17 -6.54
CA PRO A 53 11.88 13.46 -5.94
C PRO A 53 13.39 13.60 -5.71
N ALA A 54 14.01 14.61 -6.32
CA ALA A 54 15.44 14.88 -6.16
C ALA A 54 15.75 15.49 -4.78
N THR A 55 14.84 16.33 -4.26
CA THR A 55 14.98 16.99 -2.95
C THR A 55 13.77 16.70 -2.07
N PRO A 56 13.90 16.84 -0.73
CA PRO A 56 12.76 16.76 0.17
C PRO A 56 11.65 17.74 -0.21
N PHE A 57 10.40 17.36 0.07
CA PHE A 57 9.25 18.20 -0.18
C PHE A 57 9.20 19.38 0.80
N PRO A 58 8.81 20.58 0.34
CA PRO A 58 8.64 21.73 1.22
C PRO A 58 7.52 21.45 2.23
N THR A 59 7.82 21.61 3.51
CA THR A 59 6.84 21.59 4.60
C THR A 59 6.26 22.99 4.80
N PRO A 60 4.94 23.17 4.71
CA PRO A 60 4.32 24.46 5.06
C PRO A 60 4.62 24.80 6.52
N GLU A 61 4.97 26.06 6.80
CA GLU A 61 5.17 26.55 8.17
C GLU A 61 3.92 26.32 9.04
N PRO A 62 4.07 25.86 10.30
CA PRO A 62 2.94 25.71 11.22
C PRO A 62 2.28 27.07 11.47
N LYS A 63 0.94 27.15 11.38
CA LYS A 63 0.23 28.36 11.78
C LYS A 63 0.08 28.54 13.29
N ASP A 64 0.36 27.52 14.10
CA ASP A 64 0.50 27.56 15.56
C ASP A 64 1.05 26.20 16.01
N SER A 65 2.23 26.14 16.62
CA SER A 65 2.94 24.89 16.98
C SER A 65 2.54 24.31 18.34
N SER A 66 1.86 25.09 19.18
CA SER A 66 1.63 24.75 20.60
C SER A 66 0.50 23.75 20.86
N SER A 67 -0.46 23.59 19.94
CA SER A 67 -1.71 22.86 20.21
C SER A 67 -1.72 21.38 19.78
N ALA A 68 -0.82 20.95 18.90
CA ALA A 68 -0.87 19.60 18.32
C ALA A 68 -0.15 18.52 19.13
N GLN A 69 0.99 18.87 19.75
CA GLN A 69 1.78 17.95 20.57
C GLN A 69 1.13 17.65 21.93
N GLN A 70 0.30 18.56 22.44
CA GLN A 70 -0.40 18.42 23.72
C GLN A 70 -1.55 17.39 23.72
N LEU A 71 -1.95 16.85 22.55
CA LEU A 71 -3.13 15.99 22.40
C LEU A 71 -2.81 14.49 22.23
N GLN A 72 -1.54 14.09 22.22
CA GLN A 72 -1.14 12.68 22.10
C GLN A 72 -0.85 12.08 23.47
N SER A 73 -1.21 10.80 23.66
CA SER A 73 -0.86 10.07 24.88
C SER A 73 0.65 9.81 24.96
N PRO A 74 1.23 9.65 26.16
CA PRO A 74 2.66 9.31 26.31
C PRO A 74 3.08 8.07 25.54
N SER A 75 2.24 7.03 25.50
CA SER A 75 2.51 5.80 24.75
C SER A 75 2.56 6.04 23.23
N ALA A 76 1.73 6.94 22.71
CA ALA A 76 1.74 7.31 21.30
C ALA A 76 3.02 8.09 20.94
N GLN A 77 3.45 9.01 21.82
CA GLN A 77 4.71 9.73 21.66
C GLN A 77 5.92 8.79 21.69
N LEU A 78 5.94 7.82 22.60
CA LEU A 78 7.01 6.82 22.67
C LEU A 78 7.06 5.96 21.40
N THR A 79 5.90 5.48 20.93
CA THR A 79 5.81 4.69 19.69
C THR A 79 6.37 5.47 18.50
N GLU A 80 6.08 6.77 18.46
CA GLU A 80 6.58 7.65 17.43
C GLU A 80 8.10 7.82 17.48
N LEU A 81 8.67 8.07 18.67
CA LEU A 81 10.12 8.14 18.87
C LEU A 81 10.83 6.82 18.50
N MET A 82 10.23 5.68 18.83
CA MET A 82 10.78 4.37 18.45
C MET A 82 10.74 4.17 16.93
N THR A 83 9.66 4.59 16.28
CA THR A 83 9.54 4.51 14.80
C THR A 83 10.57 5.41 14.13
N PHE A 84 10.79 6.60 14.69
CA PHE A 84 11.78 7.55 14.24
C PHE A 84 13.20 6.97 14.29
N ALA A 85 13.60 6.47 15.46
CA ALA A 85 14.92 5.87 15.64
C ALA A 85 15.13 4.65 14.72
N ALA A 86 14.11 3.82 14.54
CA ALA A 86 14.17 2.70 13.60
C ALA A 86 14.34 3.15 12.14
N ALA A 87 13.67 4.24 11.74
CA ALA A 87 13.79 4.80 10.41
C ALA A 87 15.18 5.40 10.16
N GLU A 88 15.75 6.14 11.11
CA GLU A 88 17.13 6.66 11.01
C GLU A 88 18.14 5.51 10.94
N SER A 89 18.05 4.54 11.85
CA SER A 89 18.94 3.37 11.87
C SER A 89 18.86 2.57 10.56
N ALA A 90 17.68 2.45 9.96
CA ALA A 90 17.51 1.77 8.67
C ALA A 90 18.19 2.53 7.51
N LEU A 91 18.15 3.86 7.52
CA LEU A 91 18.85 4.65 6.50
C LEU A 91 20.37 4.56 6.64
N ASP A 92 20.87 4.59 7.88
CA ASP A 92 22.29 4.43 8.15
C ASP A 92 22.79 3.04 7.72
N ASP A 93 22.03 1.99 8.03
CA ASP A 93 22.33 0.62 7.58
C ASP A 93 22.46 0.54 6.04
N ILE A 94 21.45 1.06 5.31
CA ILE A 94 21.50 1.07 3.84
C ILE A 94 22.69 1.88 3.33
N LYS A 95 22.91 3.09 3.86
CA LYS A 95 24.00 3.99 3.40
C LYS A 95 25.40 3.41 3.65
N GLN A 96 25.57 2.60 4.70
CA GLN A 96 26.85 1.97 5.02
C GLN A 96 27.09 0.66 4.28
N SER A 97 26.01 -0.05 3.94
CA SER A 97 26.08 -1.44 3.45
C SER A 97 25.73 -1.60 1.97
N TYR A 98 25.25 -0.55 1.29
CA TYR A 98 24.76 -0.63 -0.08
C TYR A 98 25.12 0.61 -0.91
N ASP A 99 25.98 0.40 -1.91
CA ASP A 99 26.45 1.45 -2.85
C ASP A 99 25.61 1.54 -4.14
N GLY A 100 24.55 0.73 -4.26
CA GLY A 100 23.71 0.71 -5.45
C GLY A 100 22.68 1.84 -5.49
N PRO A 101 21.90 1.95 -6.58
CA PRO A 101 20.90 3.00 -6.70
C PRO A 101 19.73 2.79 -5.73
N TRP A 102 19.12 3.89 -5.27
CA TRP A 102 17.94 3.87 -4.40
C TRP A 102 16.63 3.45 -5.10
N TYR A 103 16.64 3.42 -6.43
CA TYR A 103 15.52 3.05 -7.29
C TYR A 103 16.01 2.61 -8.67
N LEU A 104 15.20 1.85 -9.40
CA LEU A 104 15.50 1.41 -10.76
C LEU A 104 15.05 2.45 -11.80
N PRO A 105 15.62 2.47 -13.02
CA PRO A 105 15.23 3.40 -14.07
C PRO A 105 13.72 3.40 -14.32
N ARG A 106 13.08 4.55 -14.14
CA ARG A 106 11.63 4.72 -14.26
C ARG A 106 11.20 4.96 -15.70
N VAL A 107 9.98 4.53 -16.03
CA VAL A 107 9.32 4.86 -17.30
C VAL A 107 8.34 6.00 -17.04
N HIS A 108 8.49 7.10 -17.77
CA HIS A 108 7.65 8.28 -17.61
C HIS A 108 6.79 8.51 -18.85
N PRO A 109 5.64 9.19 -18.72
CA PRO A 109 4.92 9.71 -19.88
C PRO A 109 5.87 10.58 -20.70
N ARG A 110 5.98 10.33 -22.00
CA ARG A 110 6.72 11.21 -22.92
C ARG A 110 6.11 12.61 -22.78
N ALA A 111 6.96 13.64 -22.62
CA ALA A 111 6.48 15.01 -22.65
C ALA A 111 5.70 15.21 -23.96
N PRO A 112 4.53 15.89 -23.94
CA PRO A 112 3.88 16.28 -25.18
C PRO A 112 4.89 17.04 -26.05
N SER A 113 4.93 16.72 -27.34
CA SER A 113 5.75 17.45 -28.30
C SER A 113 5.49 18.95 -28.16
N PRO A 114 6.51 19.82 -28.27
CA PRO A 114 6.29 21.26 -28.21
C PRO A 114 5.31 21.65 -29.32
N GLY A 115 4.11 22.08 -28.92
CA GLY A 115 2.99 22.41 -29.83
C GLY A 115 1.72 21.56 -29.67
N ALA A 116 1.72 20.50 -28.87
CA ALA A 116 0.48 19.83 -28.50
C ALA A 116 -0.24 20.63 -27.40
N GLU A 117 -1.51 21.00 -27.65
CA GLU A 117 -2.33 21.67 -26.65
C GLU A 117 -2.37 20.86 -25.35
N PRO A 118 -2.35 21.51 -24.17
CA PRO A 118 -2.50 20.81 -22.91
C PRO A 118 -3.85 20.08 -22.91
N GLU A 119 -3.80 18.75 -22.97
CA GLU A 119 -4.95 17.88 -22.74
C GLU A 119 -5.69 18.36 -21.48
N PRO A 120 -7.00 18.64 -21.56
CA PRO A 120 -7.74 19.14 -20.41
C PRO A 120 -7.57 18.16 -19.26
N ARG A 121 -7.24 18.68 -18.07
CA ARG A 121 -7.25 17.89 -16.82
C ARG A 121 -8.54 17.10 -16.80
N ALA A 122 -8.45 15.76 -16.89
CA ALA A 122 -9.60 14.89 -16.83
C ALA A 122 -10.45 15.31 -15.64
N SER A 123 -11.65 15.84 -15.92
CA SER A 123 -12.66 16.08 -14.92
C SER A 123 -12.85 14.79 -14.13
N PRO A 124 -13.07 14.84 -12.80
CA PRO A 124 -13.50 13.64 -12.09
C PRO A 124 -14.70 13.06 -12.85
N PRO A 125 -14.77 11.73 -13.04
CA PRO A 125 -15.88 11.13 -13.76
C PRO A 125 -17.19 11.62 -13.13
N PRO A 126 -18.20 12.01 -13.92
CA PRO A 126 -19.47 12.44 -13.39
C PRO A 126 -20.05 11.33 -12.51
N SER A 127 -20.50 11.71 -11.33
CA SER A 127 -21.27 10.83 -10.47
C SER A 127 -22.57 10.45 -11.18
N LEU A 128 -22.85 9.14 -11.22
CA LEU A 128 -24.12 8.49 -11.57
C LEU A 128 -24.42 8.33 -13.07
N SER A 129 -23.80 7.31 -13.67
CA SER A 129 -24.46 6.30 -14.52
C SER A 129 -23.55 5.09 -14.49
N THR A 130 -24.08 3.87 -14.39
CA THR A 130 -23.29 2.63 -14.43
C THR A 130 -22.32 2.72 -15.62
N PRO A 131 -20.99 2.69 -15.41
CA PRO A 131 -20.07 2.77 -16.55
C PRO A 131 -20.38 1.60 -17.49
N PRO A 132 -20.35 1.80 -18.81
CA PRO A 132 -20.39 0.67 -19.74
C PRO A 132 -19.34 -0.34 -19.29
N SER A 133 -19.67 -1.63 -19.33
CA SER A 133 -18.73 -2.69 -18.96
C SER A 133 -17.39 -2.40 -19.64
N PRO A 134 -16.30 -2.22 -18.88
CA PRO A 134 -15.02 -1.83 -19.45
C PRO A 134 -14.63 -2.81 -20.55
N ASP A 135 -14.22 -2.30 -21.72
CA ASP A 135 -13.70 -3.16 -22.79
C ASP A 135 -12.52 -3.96 -22.22
N PRO A 136 -12.62 -5.30 -22.13
CA PRO A 136 -11.56 -6.14 -21.55
C PRO A 136 -10.22 -5.96 -22.26
N SER A 137 -10.23 -5.53 -23.53
CA SER A 137 -9.01 -5.28 -24.29
C SER A 137 -8.17 -4.16 -23.68
N THR A 138 -8.79 -3.19 -22.99
CA THR A 138 -8.12 -1.98 -22.44
C THR A 138 -7.42 -2.18 -21.10
N TYR A 139 -7.56 -3.36 -20.48
CA TYR A 139 -6.98 -3.67 -19.19
C TYR A 139 -6.01 -4.84 -19.26
N HIS A 140 -4.91 -4.72 -18.52
CA HIS A 140 -3.96 -5.78 -18.30
C HIS A 140 -4.35 -6.55 -17.05
N ILE A 141 -4.97 -7.71 -17.23
CA ILE A 141 -5.37 -8.57 -16.13
C ILE A 141 -4.28 -9.62 -15.87
N PRO A 142 -3.65 -9.63 -14.67
CA PRO A 142 -2.69 -10.64 -14.30
C PRO A 142 -3.29 -12.05 -14.30
N PRO A 143 -2.49 -13.09 -14.63
CA PRO A 143 -2.96 -14.46 -14.60
C PRO A 143 -3.47 -14.84 -13.20
N ASN A 144 -4.58 -15.57 -13.17
CA ASN A 144 -5.26 -16.04 -11.96
C ASN A 144 -5.59 -14.94 -10.94
N SER A 145 -5.70 -13.68 -11.36
CA SER A 145 -6.25 -12.62 -10.50
C SER A 145 -7.77 -12.64 -10.56
N HIS A 146 -8.42 -12.34 -9.43
CA HIS A 146 -9.87 -12.38 -9.28
C HIS A 146 -10.39 -11.00 -8.83
N PRO A 147 -10.65 -10.07 -9.77
CA PRO A 147 -11.13 -8.73 -9.44
C PRO A 147 -12.61 -8.74 -9.02
N LEU A 148 -12.91 -8.09 -7.89
CA LEU A 148 -14.25 -7.71 -7.44
C LEU A 148 -14.36 -6.19 -7.55
N HIS A 149 -14.88 -5.72 -8.68
CA HIS A 149 -14.94 -4.28 -9.01
C HIS A 149 -16.24 -3.66 -8.51
N GLY A 150 -16.13 -2.86 -7.45
CA GLY A 150 -17.24 -2.14 -6.83
C GLY A 150 -17.14 -2.16 -5.30
N THR A 151 -18.20 -1.67 -4.67
CA THR A 151 -18.16 -1.38 -3.23
C THR A 151 -18.08 -2.64 -2.37
N ILE A 152 -17.62 -2.47 -1.13
CA ILE A 152 -17.60 -3.56 -0.15
C ILE A 152 -19.01 -4.07 0.17
N ALA A 153 -20.00 -3.18 0.19
CA ALA A 153 -21.38 -3.58 0.47
C ALA A 153 -21.97 -4.44 -0.67
N THR A 154 -21.76 -4.06 -1.93
CA THR A 154 -22.38 -4.73 -3.09
C THR A 154 -21.78 -6.10 -3.37
N HIS A 155 -20.47 -6.29 -3.17
CA HIS A 155 -19.78 -7.54 -3.53
C HIS A 155 -19.51 -8.47 -2.35
N ARG A 156 -19.98 -8.14 -1.14
CA ARG A 156 -19.80 -9.01 0.03
C ARG A 156 -20.38 -10.40 -0.19
N SER A 157 -21.59 -10.51 -0.74
CA SER A 157 -22.20 -11.82 -1.04
C SER A 157 -21.40 -12.60 -2.08
N THR A 158 -20.90 -11.92 -3.12
CA THR A 158 -20.03 -12.53 -4.14
C THR A 158 -18.76 -13.09 -3.49
N LEU A 159 -18.07 -12.32 -2.65
CA LEU A 159 -16.88 -12.80 -1.94
C LEU A 159 -17.20 -13.99 -1.04
N LEU A 160 -18.33 -13.97 -0.34
CA LEU A 160 -18.75 -15.08 0.53
C LEU A 160 -19.16 -16.34 -0.23
N SER A 161 -19.63 -16.23 -1.48
CA SER A 161 -19.93 -17.38 -2.33
C SER A 161 -18.70 -18.06 -2.93
N ILE A 162 -17.52 -17.42 -2.89
CA ILE A 162 -16.28 -18.02 -3.40
C ILE A 162 -15.86 -19.13 -2.44
N THR A 163 -15.84 -20.36 -2.93
CA THR A 163 -15.42 -21.54 -2.13
C THR A 163 -13.95 -21.87 -2.29
N THR A 164 -13.27 -21.32 -3.30
CA THR A 164 -11.86 -21.58 -3.58
C THR A 164 -11.10 -20.27 -3.76
N PRO A 165 -10.17 -19.93 -2.85
CA PRO A 165 -9.88 -20.66 -1.62
C PRO A 165 -11.03 -20.48 -0.60
N ALA A 166 -11.15 -21.40 0.37
CA ALA A 166 -12.15 -21.29 1.43
C ALA A 166 -11.80 -20.15 2.41
N SER A 167 -10.51 -19.92 2.63
CA SER A 167 -9.93 -18.88 3.47
C SER A 167 -8.65 -18.33 2.83
N PHE A 168 -8.17 -17.19 3.30
CA PHE A 168 -6.99 -16.51 2.82
C PHE A 168 -5.88 -16.54 3.87
N ASP A 169 -4.66 -16.83 3.43
CA ASP A 169 -3.46 -16.77 4.25
C ASP A 169 -3.06 -15.31 4.55
N LEU A 170 -3.39 -14.39 3.64
CA LEU A 170 -3.19 -12.95 3.81
C LEU A 170 -4.46 -12.18 3.43
N ILE A 171 -4.92 -11.32 4.34
CA ILE A 171 -5.89 -10.26 4.02
C ILE A 171 -5.18 -8.91 4.18
N LEU A 172 -4.91 -8.23 3.07
CA LEU A 172 -4.27 -6.91 3.02
C LEU A 172 -5.34 -5.83 2.81
N LEU A 173 -5.34 -4.77 3.61
CA LEU A 173 -6.26 -3.66 3.48
C LEU A 173 -5.50 -2.33 3.30
N ASP A 174 -5.92 -1.53 2.32
CA ASP A 174 -5.54 -0.11 2.17
C ASP A 174 -6.77 0.82 2.26
N PRO A 175 -7.38 0.99 3.45
CA PRO A 175 -8.60 1.77 3.56
C PRO A 175 -8.39 3.23 3.15
N PRO A 176 -9.39 3.89 2.53
CA PRO A 176 -9.30 5.29 2.14
C PRO A 176 -9.44 6.23 3.36
N TRP A 177 -8.40 6.29 4.19
CA TRP A 177 -8.40 7.06 5.44
C TRP A 177 -8.72 8.54 5.20
N PRO A 178 -9.70 9.13 5.92
CA PRO A 178 -10.05 10.53 5.76
C PRO A 178 -8.87 11.46 6.07
N ASN A 179 -8.41 12.23 5.07
CA ASN A 179 -7.33 13.21 5.22
C ASN A 179 -7.83 14.66 5.15
N ARG A 180 -7.31 15.53 6.03
CA ARG A 180 -7.61 16.96 6.08
C ARG A 180 -7.15 17.71 4.82
N SER A 181 -6.01 17.32 4.22
CA SER A 181 -5.41 18.06 3.09
C SER A 181 -6.12 17.83 1.75
N ALA A 182 -6.66 16.64 1.50
CA ALA A 182 -7.40 16.31 0.29
C ALA A 182 -8.72 17.09 0.15
N LYS A 183 -9.25 17.63 1.26
CA LYS A 183 -10.58 18.27 1.30
C LYS A 183 -10.58 19.80 1.25
N ARG A 184 -9.42 20.47 1.12
CA ARG A 184 -9.36 21.94 0.95
C ARG A 184 -10.10 22.47 -0.30
N LYS A 185 -10.62 21.60 -1.17
CA LYS A 185 -11.47 21.94 -2.32
C LYS A 185 -13.00 21.95 -2.06
N ARG A 186 -13.50 21.53 -0.89
CA ARG A 186 -14.95 21.58 -0.58
C ARG A 186 -15.19 22.10 0.86
N ARG A 187 -15.92 23.21 0.98
CA ARG A 187 -16.16 24.00 2.21
C ARG A 187 -16.95 23.21 3.30
N GLY A 188 -16.63 23.46 4.58
CA GLY A 188 -17.42 23.10 5.77
C GLY A 188 -16.68 22.17 6.75
N VAL A 189 -16.01 22.71 7.78
CA VAL A 189 -15.12 21.95 8.69
C VAL A 189 -15.79 21.78 10.06
N GLY A 190 -16.03 20.53 10.47
CA GLY A 190 -16.53 20.19 11.81
C GLY A 190 -17.26 18.85 11.84
N ALA A 191 -18.52 18.83 11.38
CA ALA A 191 -19.40 17.65 11.44
C ALA A 191 -19.04 16.52 10.45
N TYR A 192 -18.35 16.84 9.35
CA TYR A 192 -18.10 15.90 8.27
C TYR A 192 -17.05 14.83 8.59
N HIS A 193 -16.05 15.13 9.44
CA HIS A 193 -14.95 14.18 9.71
C HIS A 193 -15.40 12.96 10.52
N THR A 194 -16.25 13.16 11.53
CA THR A 194 -16.78 12.04 12.32
C THR A 194 -17.69 11.15 11.46
N GLN A 195 -18.48 11.76 10.57
CA GLN A 195 -19.32 11.01 9.63
C GLN A 195 -18.49 10.20 8.63
N ASP A 196 -17.35 10.73 8.14
CA ASP A 196 -16.45 9.99 7.25
C ASP A 196 -15.87 8.74 7.95
N TYR A 197 -15.38 8.90 9.19
CA TYR A 197 -14.83 7.78 9.96
C TYR A 197 -15.91 6.77 10.36
N ALA A 198 -17.12 7.20 10.70
CA ALA A 198 -18.24 6.30 11.00
C ALA A 198 -18.67 5.49 9.76
N ARG A 199 -18.76 6.12 8.59
CA ARG A 199 -19.05 5.43 7.32
C ARG A 199 -17.95 4.45 6.94
N LEU A 200 -16.68 4.86 7.10
CA LEU A 200 -15.54 3.99 6.86
C LEU A 200 -15.56 2.79 7.81
N ARG A 201 -15.82 3.02 9.12
CA ARG A 201 -15.96 1.96 10.12
C ARG A 201 -17.05 0.96 9.74
N ALA A 202 -18.23 1.44 9.34
CA ALA A 202 -19.32 0.58 8.89
C ALA A 202 -18.93 -0.23 7.63
N THR A 203 -18.21 0.40 6.69
CA THR A 203 -17.71 -0.27 5.48
C THR A 203 -16.69 -1.35 5.82
N LEU A 204 -15.75 -1.07 6.72
CA LEU A 204 -14.73 -2.03 7.14
C LEU A 204 -15.32 -3.22 7.91
N SER A 205 -16.37 -3.02 8.71
CA SER A 205 -17.12 -4.11 9.34
C SER A 205 -17.74 -5.10 8.34
N LEU A 206 -18.01 -4.66 7.10
CA LEU A 206 -18.49 -5.53 6.03
C LEU A 206 -17.39 -6.36 5.37
N VAL A 207 -16.12 -6.21 5.76
CA VAL A 207 -15.05 -7.10 5.29
C VAL A 207 -15.10 -8.39 6.12
N PRO A 208 -15.28 -9.58 5.52
CA PRO A 208 -15.48 -10.84 6.25
C PRO A 208 -14.17 -11.43 6.81
N VAL A 209 -13.35 -10.64 7.51
CA VAL A 209 -12.05 -11.09 8.04
C VAL A 209 -12.19 -12.33 8.92
N ALA A 210 -13.11 -12.30 9.90
CA ALA A 210 -13.28 -13.38 10.86
C ALA A 210 -13.58 -14.75 10.22
N SER A 211 -14.37 -14.77 9.14
CA SER A 211 -14.77 -16.01 8.46
C SER A 211 -13.90 -16.39 7.26
N ARG A 212 -13.06 -15.46 6.77
CA ARG A 212 -12.24 -15.67 5.57
C ARG A 212 -10.75 -15.67 5.83
N LEU A 213 -10.30 -15.39 7.06
CA LEU A 213 -8.90 -15.53 7.43
C LEU A 213 -8.60 -17.00 7.76
N ALA A 214 -7.51 -17.54 7.20
CA ALA A 214 -6.99 -18.85 7.58
C ALA A 214 -6.57 -18.87 9.06
N ASP A 215 -6.51 -20.04 9.70
CA ASP A 215 -6.21 -20.14 11.14
C ASP A 215 -4.86 -19.53 11.50
N ASP A 216 -3.87 -19.73 10.64
CA ASP A 216 -2.53 -19.16 10.74
C ASP A 216 -2.32 -17.89 9.89
N GLY A 217 -3.40 -17.37 9.31
CA GLY A 217 -3.37 -16.25 8.39
C GLY A 217 -2.99 -14.93 9.06
N LEU A 218 -2.54 -13.99 8.22
CA LEU A 218 -2.21 -12.62 8.60
C LEU A 218 -3.25 -11.64 8.05
N VAL A 219 -3.59 -10.65 8.87
CA VAL A 219 -4.28 -9.43 8.43
C VAL A 219 -3.26 -8.31 8.46
N ALA A 220 -3.10 -7.62 7.34
CA ALA A 220 -2.21 -6.47 7.22
C ALA A 220 -3.04 -5.23 6.87
N VAL A 221 -2.93 -4.16 7.65
CA VAL A 221 -3.70 -2.93 7.42
C VAL A 221 -2.76 -1.75 7.29
N TRP A 222 -2.76 -1.12 6.11
CA TRP A 222 -2.07 0.14 5.90
C TRP A 222 -2.73 1.22 6.75
N LEU A 223 -1.91 1.96 7.49
CA LEU A 223 -2.33 3.07 8.32
C LEU A 223 -1.57 4.34 7.97
N THR A 224 -2.32 5.44 7.96
CA THR A 224 -1.72 6.77 8.10
C THR A 224 -1.25 6.99 9.54
N ASN A 225 -0.41 7.98 9.80
CA ASN A 225 -0.02 8.38 11.17
C ASN A 225 -1.15 9.10 11.95
N SER A 226 -2.42 8.82 11.63
CA SER A 226 -3.57 9.39 12.31
C SER A 226 -3.96 8.54 13.52
N ALA A 227 -3.93 9.13 14.72
CA ALA A 227 -4.40 8.47 15.94
C ALA A 227 -5.84 7.94 15.79
N ARG A 228 -6.75 8.72 15.15
CA ARG A 228 -8.13 8.28 14.92
C ARG A 228 -8.24 7.04 14.02
N ALA A 229 -7.37 6.92 13.02
CA ALA A 229 -7.34 5.72 12.18
C ALA A 229 -6.86 4.51 12.98
N ALA A 230 -5.85 4.69 13.83
CA ALA A 230 -5.39 3.64 14.74
C ALA A 230 -6.47 3.25 15.76
N ASP A 231 -7.14 4.22 16.40
CA ASP A 231 -8.20 3.98 17.39
C ASP A 231 -9.37 3.21 16.79
N LEU A 232 -9.78 3.53 15.56
CA LEU A 232 -10.85 2.81 14.87
C LEU A 232 -10.56 1.30 14.75
N LEU A 233 -9.29 0.92 14.57
CA LEU A 233 -8.86 -0.47 14.53
C LEU A 233 -8.66 -1.07 15.92
N LEU A 234 -7.98 -0.34 16.81
CA LEU A 234 -7.35 -0.86 18.03
C LEU A 234 -8.11 -0.57 19.33
N ALA A 235 -9.17 0.25 19.30
CA ALA A 235 -9.90 0.62 20.51
C ALA A 235 -10.34 -0.65 21.29
N PRO A 236 -10.08 -0.72 22.61
CA PRO A 236 -10.43 -1.90 23.42
C PRO A 236 -11.91 -2.27 23.38
N SER A 237 -12.77 -1.25 23.27
CA SER A 237 -14.21 -1.39 23.05
C SER A 237 -14.56 -0.80 21.68
N GLY A 238 -15.20 -1.60 20.84
CA GLY A 238 -15.65 -1.18 19.51
C GLY A 238 -14.57 -1.07 18.43
N GLY A 239 -13.31 -1.43 18.71
CA GLY A 239 -12.27 -1.53 17.69
C GLY A 239 -12.53 -2.67 16.69
N LEU A 240 -12.21 -2.45 15.41
CA LEU A 240 -12.41 -3.47 14.37
C LEU A 240 -11.62 -4.75 14.61
N PHE A 241 -10.42 -4.67 15.20
CA PHE A 241 -9.63 -5.88 15.42
C PHE A 241 -10.29 -6.80 16.46
N ALA A 242 -10.94 -6.21 17.47
CA ALA A 242 -11.76 -6.97 18.40
C ALA A 242 -12.99 -7.59 17.71
N GLU A 243 -13.67 -6.84 16.84
CA GLU A 243 -14.82 -7.33 16.05
C GLU A 243 -14.43 -8.47 15.09
N TRP A 244 -13.27 -8.38 14.46
CA TRP A 244 -12.74 -9.43 13.58
C TRP A 244 -12.13 -10.63 14.32
N GLY A 245 -12.01 -10.56 15.65
CA GLY A 245 -11.41 -11.63 16.45
C GLY A 245 -9.90 -11.77 16.26
N VAL A 246 -9.19 -10.67 15.96
CA VAL A 246 -7.74 -10.64 15.73
C VAL A 246 -7.00 -9.80 16.78
N GLU A 247 -5.73 -10.10 16.99
CA GLU A 247 -4.81 -9.34 17.83
C GLU A 247 -3.58 -8.88 17.03
N VAL A 248 -3.06 -7.71 17.39
CA VAL A 248 -1.83 -7.17 16.77
C VAL A 248 -0.66 -8.06 17.16
N VAL A 249 0.10 -8.51 16.16
CA VAL A 249 1.29 -9.34 16.34
C VAL A 249 2.57 -8.65 15.90
N GLY A 250 2.48 -7.51 15.22
CA GLY A 250 3.65 -6.75 14.78
C GLY A 250 3.28 -5.52 13.96
N GLU A 251 4.30 -4.75 13.61
CA GLU A 251 4.14 -3.55 12.80
C GLU A 251 5.35 -3.36 11.90
N TRP A 252 5.08 -2.99 10.64
CA TRP A 252 6.11 -2.57 9.69
C TRP A 252 5.98 -1.07 9.38
N THR A 253 7.12 -0.45 9.09
CA THR A 253 7.22 0.97 8.72
C THR A 253 7.58 1.08 7.24
N TRP A 254 6.80 1.82 6.47
CA TRP A 254 7.13 2.17 5.09
C TRP A 254 7.71 3.59 5.05
N LEU A 255 9.03 3.70 4.94
CA LEU A 255 9.77 4.95 4.85
C LEU A 255 9.94 5.40 3.39
N LYS A 256 9.73 6.69 3.15
CA LYS A 256 9.82 7.32 1.83
C LYS A 256 11.04 8.23 1.77
N VAL A 257 11.88 8.01 0.76
CA VAL A 257 13.12 8.76 0.52
C VAL A 257 13.17 9.40 -0.86
N THR A 258 14.05 10.38 -1.02
CA THR A 258 14.39 11.02 -2.30
C THR A 258 15.18 10.05 -3.18
N ALA A 259 15.45 10.48 -4.42
CA ALA A 259 16.34 9.78 -5.35
C ALA A 259 17.76 9.53 -4.77
N HIS A 260 18.13 10.25 -3.71
CA HIS A 260 19.45 10.19 -3.07
C HIS A 260 19.42 9.55 -1.68
N GLY A 261 18.28 9.02 -1.23
CA GLY A 261 18.18 8.33 0.06
C GLY A 261 17.89 9.23 1.26
N ASP A 262 17.56 10.50 1.04
CA ASP A 262 17.16 11.41 2.11
C ASP A 262 15.65 11.31 2.36
N PRO A 263 15.15 11.46 3.59
CA PRO A 263 13.72 11.49 3.87
C PRO A 263 12.98 12.53 3.02
N VAL A 264 11.85 12.16 2.40
CA VAL A 264 11.08 13.10 1.55
C VAL A 264 10.42 14.24 2.31
N VAL A 265 10.39 14.16 3.63
CA VAL A 265 9.99 15.22 4.56
C VAL A 265 11.00 15.17 5.69
N GLY A 266 11.45 16.35 6.15
CA GLY A 266 12.39 16.45 7.27
C GLY A 266 11.91 15.61 8.46
N MET A 267 12.81 14.73 8.91
CA MET A 267 12.63 13.85 10.06
C MET A 267 12.29 14.66 11.33
N HIS A 268 13.01 15.76 11.57
CA HIS A 268 12.92 16.59 12.77
C HIS A 268 11.93 17.78 12.68
N ASP A 269 11.58 18.20 11.46
CA ASP A 269 10.65 19.33 11.20
C ASP A 269 9.20 18.88 10.98
N ALA A 270 8.95 17.60 11.18
CA ALA A 270 7.70 16.92 10.94
C ALA A 270 6.64 17.27 12.00
N THR A 271 6.20 18.51 12.17
CA THR A 271 5.06 18.77 13.07
C THR A 271 3.74 18.18 12.52
N TRP A 272 3.63 18.02 11.18
CA TRP A 272 2.37 17.67 10.52
C TRP A 272 2.41 16.57 9.46
N ARG A 273 3.59 16.22 8.94
CA ARG A 273 3.77 15.18 7.92
C ARG A 273 4.94 14.30 8.32
N ARG A 274 4.80 13.00 8.16
CA ARG A 274 5.89 12.04 8.38
C ARG A 274 6.37 11.52 7.02
N PRO A 275 7.67 11.23 6.85
CA PRO A 275 8.17 10.56 5.66
C PRO A 275 7.82 9.07 5.65
N TRP A 276 7.10 8.53 6.65
CA TRP A 276 6.67 7.13 6.68
C TRP A 276 5.16 6.93 6.83
N GLU A 277 4.71 5.73 6.52
CA GLU A 277 3.41 5.16 6.87
C GLU A 277 3.59 3.85 7.65
N ARG A 278 2.53 3.39 8.31
CA ARG A 278 2.56 2.18 9.15
C ARG A 278 1.77 1.05 8.48
N LEU A 279 2.16 -0.19 8.74
CA LEU A 279 1.42 -1.38 8.37
C LEU A 279 1.25 -2.26 9.62
N LEU A 280 0.04 -2.27 10.17
CA LEU A 280 -0.26 -3.14 11.31
C LEU A 280 -0.45 -4.57 10.83
N LEU A 281 0.12 -5.50 11.57
CA LEU A 281 -0.02 -6.94 11.34
C LEU A 281 -0.80 -7.56 12.49
N ALA A 282 -1.80 -8.37 12.15
CA ALA A 282 -2.64 -9.06 13.12
C ALA A 282 -2.87 -10.51 12.73
N ARG A 283 -3.17 -11.35 13.72
CA ARG A 283 -3.56 -12.77 13.56
C ARG A 283 -4.82 -13.05 14.37
N LYS A 284 -5.47 -14.19 14.15
CA LYS A 284 -6.55 -14.65 15.05
C LYS A 284 -6.05 -14.66 16.50
N LYS A 285 -6.90 -14.24 17.42
CA LYS A 285 -6.60 -14.22 18.86
C LYS A 285 -6.31 -15.62 19.37
N GLY A 286 -5.32 -15.74 20.25
CA GLY A 286 -5.03 -16.98 20.96
C GLY A 286 -4.34 -18.05 20.11
N THR A 287 -3.72 -17.66 19.00
CA THR A 287 -2.93 -18.60 18.16
C THR A 287 -1.62 -19.04 18.84
N GLY A 288 -1.18 -18.35 19.89
CA GLY A 288 0.06 -18.67 20.62
C GLY A 288 1.34 -18.52 19.80
N ARG A 289 1.25 -17.93 18.59
CA ARG A 289 2.39 -17.69 17.71
C ARG A 289 3.23 -16.52 18.22
N ALA A 290 4.54 -16.60 17.95
CA ALA A 290 5.46 -15.52 18.25
C ALA A 290 5.05 -14.23 17.50
N PRO A 291 5.33 -13.04 18.10
CA PRO A 291 5.19 -11.77 17.41
C PRO A 291 5.98 -11.74 16.10
N VAL A 292 5.46 -11.00 15.12
CA VAL A 292 6.17 -10.71 13.87
C VAL A 292 7.17 -9.59 14.14
N GLY A 293 8.43 -9.82 13.78
CA GLY A 293 9.49 -8.82 13.92
C GLY A 293 9.19 -7.54 13.15
N SER A 294 9.58 -6.40 13.73
CA SER A 294 9.50 -5.10 13.09
C SER A 294 10.37 -5.05 11.83
N LYS A 295 9.88 -4.34 10.80
CA LYS A 295 10.58 -4.19 9.52
C LYS A 295 10.44 -2.77 9.00
N VAL A 296 11.51 -2.19 8.49
CA VAL A 296 11.50 -0.90 7.78
C VAL A 296 11.67 -1.16 6.29
N VAL A 297 10.63 -0.88 5.52
CA VAL A 297 10.63 -0.92 4.06
C VAL A 297 10.86 0.50 3.54
N VAL A 298 11.99 0.73 2.88
CA VAL A 298 12.41 2.00 2.33
C VAL A 298 12.14 2.00 0.83
N THR A 299 11.51 3.07 0.32
CA THR A 299 11.27 3.23 -1.14
C THR A 299 11.43 4.68 -1.56
N VAL A 300 11.83 4.91 -2.81
CA VAL A 300 11.58 6.20 -3.47
C VAL A 300 10.12 6.24 -3.92
N PRO A 301 9.29 7.22 -3.50
CA PRO A 301 7.86 7.22 -3.77
C PRO A 301 7.55 7.38 -5.26
N ASP A 302 6.37 6.93 -5.66
CA ASP A 302 5.87 6.99 -7.04
C ASP A 302 4.66 7.95 -7.14
N VAL A 303 3.83 7.80 -8.18
CA VAL A 303 2.56 8.52 -8.34
C VAL A 303 1.74 8.48 -7.06
N HIS A 304 1.00 9.56 -6.82
CA HIS A 304 0.33 9.80 -5.54
C HIS A 304 -0.51 8.60 -5.07
N SER A 305 -0.33 8.22 -3.80
CA SER A 305 -1.03 7.11 -3.15
C SER A 305 -0.79 5.70 -3.73
N ARG A 306 0.17 5.51 -4.64
CA ARG A 306 0.61 4.15 -5.02
C ARG A 306 1.54 3.61 -3.95
N LYS A 307 1.19 2.43 -3.43
CA LYS A 307 1.99 1.69 -2.44
C LYS A 307 2.86 0.64 -3.14
N PRO A 308 4.01 0.26 -2.57
CA PRO A 308 4.74 -0.90 -3.06
C PRO A 308 3.90 -2.16 -2.91
N SER A 309 4.10 -3.13 -3.81
CA SER A 309 3.58 -4.48 -3.57
C SER A 309 4.46 -5.17 -2.54
N LEU A 310 3.86 -5.67 -1.47
CA LEU A 310 4.57 -6.40 -0.42
C LEU A 310 4.47 -7.93 -0.60
N ARG A 311 3.95 -8.40 -1.74
CA ARG A 311 3.74 -9.84 -2.01
C ARG A 311 5.00 -10.66 -1.69
N GLY A 312 6.14 -10.31 -2.28
CA GLY A 312 7.40 -11.03 -2.08
C GLY A 312 7.95 -10.88 -0.65
N VAL A 313 7.65 -9.77 0.04
CA VAL A 313 8.08 -9.56 1.43
C VAL A 313 7.30 -10.46 2.39
N PHE A 314 6.03 -10.73 2.10
CA PHE A 314 5.21 -11.65 2.90
C PHE A 314 5.52 -13.13 2.66
N GLU A 315 6.19 -13.50 1.57
CA GLU A 315 6.62 -14.90 1.32
C GLU A 315 7.57 -15.42 2.43
N GLU A 316 8.22 -14.53 3.20
CA GLU A 316 9.05 -14.90 4.36
C GLU A 316 8.22 -15.34 5.58
N LEU A 317 6.95 -14.94 5.67
CA LEU A 317 6.09 -15.16 6.84
C LEU A 317 4.95 -16.13 6.59
N LEU A 318 4.66 -16.43 5.33
CA LEU A 318 3.50 -17.17 4.87
C LEU A 318 3.92 -18.43 4.11
N PRO A 319 3.04 -19.44 4.01
CA PRO A 319 3.36 -20.66 3.27
C PRO A 319 3.68 -20.39 1.79
N PRO A 320 4.52 -21.21 1.14
CA PRO A 320 4.75 -21.11 -0.29
C PRO A 320 3.44 -21.17 -1.09
N GLY A 321 3.26 -20.22 -2.01
CA GLY A 321 2.04 -20.16 -2.82
C GLY A 321 0.78 -19.69 -2.07
N TYR A 322 0.95 -19.00 -0.94
CA TYR A 322 -0.15 -18.48 -0.13
C TYR A 322 -1.20 -17.71 -0.94
N THR A 323 -2.41 -17.74 -0.42
CA THR A 323 -3.58 -17.09 -1.00
C THR A 323 -3.79 -15.70 -0.39
N GLY A 324 -4.03 -14.71 -1.24
CA GLY A 324 -4.18 -13.31 -0.82
C GLY A 324 -5.55 -12.73 -1.20
N LEU A 325 -6.10 -11.93 -0.29
CA LEU A 325 -7.20 -11.00 -0.53
C LEU A 325 -6.70 -9.56 -0.28
N GLU A 326 -6.69 -8.72 -1.30
CA GLU A 326 -6.44 -7.28 -1.15
C GLU A 326 -7.77 -6.52 -1.20
N VAL A 327 -8.07 -5.75 -0.15
CA VAL A 327 -9.29 -4.95 -0.01
C VAL A 327 -8.96 -3.46 -0.13
N PHE A 328 -9.81 -2.72 -0.83
CA PHE A 328 -9.54 -1.37 -1.35
C PHE A 328 -8.39 -1.34 -2.38
N ALA A 329 -8.24 -2.44 -3.11
CA ALA A 329 -7.21 -2.59 -4.12
C ALA A 329 -7.38 -1.56 -5.24
N ARG A 330 -6.24 -1.09 -5.77
CA ARG A 330 -6.15 -0.20 -6.96
C ARG A 330 -5.36 -0.81 -8.12
N HIS A 331 -4.73 -1.94 -7.85
CA HIS A 331 -4.04 -2.79 -8.81
C HIS A 331 -4.40 -4.24 -8.48
N LEU A 332 -4.16 -5.14 -9.42
CA LEU A 332 -4.35 -6.58 -9.18
C LEU A 332 -2.99 -7.22 -8.90
N THR A 333 -3.02 -8.31 -8.15
CA THR A 333 -1.87 -9.19 -7.92
C THR A 333 -2.20 -10.56 -8.51
N ALA A 334 -1.27 -11.16 -9.26
CA ALA A 334 -1.47 -12.45 -9.91
C ALA A 334 -1.76 -13.56 -8.88
N GLY A 335 -2.84 -14.33 -9.05
CA GLY A 335 -3.25 -15.36 -8.09
C GLY A 335 -4.07 -14.83 -6.89
N TRP A 336 -4.25 -13.51 -6.75
CA TRP A 336 -4.97 -12.93 -5.62
C TRP A 336 -6.40 -12.55 -5.96
N HIS A 337 -7.24 -12.50 -4.93
CA HIS A 337 -8.51 -11.80 -4.98
C HIS A 337 -8.28 -10.34 -4.65
N CYS A 338 -8.79 -9.44 -5.48
CA CYS A 338 -8.60 -8.00 -5.32
C CYS A 338 -9.97 -7.32 -5.34
N TRP A 339 -10.29 -6.55 -4.31
CA TRP A 339 -11.62 -6.00 -4.11
C TRP A 339 -11.56 -4.49 -3.90
N GLY A 340 -12.31 -3.72 -4.69
CA GLY A 340 -12.46 -2.29 -4.47
C GLY A 340 -13.15 -1.56 -5.62
N ASP A 341 -13.51 -0.30 -5.36
CA ASP A 341 -14.13 0.60 -6.33
C ASP A 341 -13.19 0.97 -7.48
N GLU A 342 -11.88 0.94 -7.24
CA GLU A 342 -10.84 1.32 -8.20
C GLU A 342 -9.92 0.13 -8.55
N VAL A 343 -10.39 -1.11 -8.39
CA VAL A 343 -9.54 -2.32 -8.47
C VAL A 343 -8.81 -2.50 -9.81
N LEU A 344 -9.35 -1.93 -10.89
CA LEU A 344 -8.76 -1.96 -12.23
C LEU A 344 -8.00 -0.67 -12.60
N LEU A 345 -7.89 0.30 -11.69
CA LEU A 345 -7.32 1.63 -11.99
C LEU A 345 -5.93 1.53 -12.61
N PHE A 346 -5.01 0.83 -11.94
CA PHE A 346 -3.66 0.64 -12.45
C PHE A 346 -3.53 -0.51 -13.46
N GLN A 347 -4.63 -1.14 -13.87
CA GLN A 347 -4.62 -2.13 -14.95
C GLN A 347 -4.92 -1.56 -16.31
N HIS A 348 -5.41 -0.34 -16.40
CA HIS A 348 -5.62 0.32 -17.67
C HIS A 348 -4.30 0.45 -18.45
N GLN A 349 -4.29 0.08 -19.74
CA GLN A 349 -3.11 0.07 -20.62
C GLN A 349 -2.28 1.36 -20.58
N ARG A 350 -2.94 2.52 -20.45
CA ARG A 350 -2.29 3.84 -20.29
C ARG A 350 -1.26 3.93 -19.13
N HIS A 351 -1.27 2.99 -18.19
CA HIS A 351 -0.31 2.95 -17.09
C HIS A 351 0.87 2.02 -17.38
N TRP A 352 0.92 1.39 -18.55
CA TRP A 352 1.89 0.36 -18.88
C TRP A 352 2.55 0.63 -20.24
N VAL A 353 3.81 0.23 -20.34
CA VAL A 353 4.57 0.23 -21.60
C VAL A 353 5.08 -1.18 -21.85
N ASP A 354 4.75 -1.74 -23.01
CA ASP A 354 5.33 -3.00 -23.46
C ASP A 354 6.78 -2.76 -23.87
N MET A 355 7.73 -3.39 -23.18
CA MET A 355 9.12 -3.38 -23.61
C MET A 355 9.24 -4.32 -24.80
N LYS A 356 9.52 -3.77 -25.99
CA LYS A 356 10.07 -4.57 -27.09
C LYS A 356 11.46 -5.00 -26.64
N LEU A 357 11.70 -6.31 -26.54
CA LEU A 357 13.07 -6.84 -26.48
C LEU A 357 13.76 -6.33 -27.74
N SER A 358 14.72 -5.41 -27.59
CA SER A 358 15.72 -5.18 -28.62
C SER A 358 16.43 -6.52 -28.82
N GLY A 359 16.29 -7.08 -30.02
CA GLY A 359 16.88 -8.36 -30.40
C GLY A 359 18.39 -8.32 -30.51
#